data_AF-A0AAW2C6X5-F1
#
_entry.id   AF-A0AAW2C6X5-F1
#
_cell.length_a   1.000
_cell.length_b   1.000
_cell.length_c   1.000
_cell.angle_alpha   90.00
_cell.angle_beta   90.00
_cell.angle_gamma   90.00
#
_symmetry.space_group_name_H-M   'P 1'
#
loop_
_entity.id
_entity.type
_entity.pdbx_description
1 polymer ?
#
loop_
_entity_poly.entity_id
_entity_poly.type
_entity_poly.pdbx_seq_one_letter_code
_entity_poly.pdbx_strand_id
1 'polypeptide(L)'
;MDTVLHGLSLSNMLVFFFFFELCFCFNPKYHRLSTTGTSWSSAGATWYGSRDGAGSDGGSCGYGNAVSQPPFSSMVTGIGPSLYNSGKECGACYQVKCSKHSSCSGKPVRVVITDFCPGGPCASDAAHFDLSGTAFGAMALPGQEDKLRDAGVLEISYARVACDYSGKTITFHVDQGSNPYYFAVVIEYEEGDGDLGSVDLKESSTESNDEWRTMQQSWGAVWKLDAGSQLQAPLSIRLTSQYSGQTLVAKDVIPNGWKPGSSYRSVVNYL
;
A
#
# COMPACT_ATOMS: atom_id res chain seq x y z
N MET A 1 8.02 89.85 -5.58
CA MET A 1 6.56 90.01 -5.44
C MET A 1 5.92 88.72 -5.88
N ASP A 2 5.18 88.16 -4.94
CA ASP A 2 4.67 86.79 -4.86
C ASP A 2 3.81 86.39 -6.05
N THR A 3 3.88 85.12 -6.47
CA THR A 3 2.66 84.28 -6.61
C THR A 3 3.00 82.80 -6.89
N VAL A 4 2.68 81.98 -5.88
CA VAL A 4 1.86 80.76 -5.96
C VAL A 4 2.42 79.53 -6.68
N LEU A 5 2.75 78.53 -5.86
CA LEU A 5 2.75 77.11 -6.19
C LEU A 5 1.32 76.62 -6.48
N HIS A 6 1.11 75.94 -7.61
CA HIS A 6 0.07 74.93 -7.78
C HIS A 6 0.66 73.70 -8.47
N GLY A 7 0.57 72.56 -7.78
CA GLY A 7 1.07 71.29 -8.26
C GLY A 7 0.15 70.64 -9.28
N LEU A 8 0.71 69.72 -10.09
CA LEU A 8 -0.04 68.74 -10.86
C LEU A 8 0.72 67.41 -10.92
N SER A 9 0.17 66.44 -10.19
CA SER A 9 0.00 65.03 -10.56
C SER A 9 1.20 64.22 -11.08
N LEU A 10 1.79 63.40 -10.20
CA LEU A 10 2.57 62.23 -10.59
C LEU A 10 1.63 61.17 -11.17
N SER A 11 1.69 60.99 -12.48
CA SER A 11 0.96 59.94 -13.19
C SER A 11 1.52 58.56 -12.82
N ASN A 12 0.63 57.69 -12.33
CA ASN A 12 0.87 56.29 -12.00
C ASN A 12 1.32 55.49 -13.23
N MET A 13 2.54 54.95 -13.22
CA MET A 13 2.90 53.79 -14.04
C MET A 13 2.98 52.55 -13.17
N LEU A 14 1.84 51.88 -12.98
CA LEU A 14 1.77 50.51 -12.47
C LEU A 14 2.19 49.57 -13.61
N VAL A 15 3.45 49.14 -13.61
CA VAL A 15 3.93 48.05 -14.46
C VAL A 15 3.39 46.74 -13.88
N PHE A 16 2.29 46.24 -14.45
CA PHE A 16 1.79 44.89 -14.17
C PHE A 16 2.75 43.88 -14.81
N PHE A 17 3.71 43.38 -14.02
CA PHE A 17 4.43 42.15 -14.36
C PHE A 17 3.45 40.99 -14.24
N PHE A 18 2.84 40.60 -15.36
CA PHE A 18 2.19 39.29 -15.46
C PHE A 18 3.28 38.22 -15.37
N PHE A 19 3.54 37.72 -14.16
CA PHE A 19 4.16 36.43 -13.98
C PHE A 19 3.17 35.39 -14.52
N PHE A 20 3.32 35.04 -15.80
CA PHE A 20 2.85 33.75 -16.28
C PHE A 20 3.68 32.69 -15.55
N GLU A 21 3.21 32.26 -14.39
CA GLU A 21 3.59 30.97 -13.81
C GLU A 21 3.22 29.91 -14.86
N LEU A 22 4.22 29.53 -15.67
CA LEU A 22 4.18 28.31 -16.44
C LEU A 22 4.12 27.19 -15.42
N CYS A 23 2.90 26.83 -15.02
CA CYS A 23 2.63 25.63 -14.25
C CYS A 23 2.99 24.45 -15.17
N PHE A 24 4.27 24.09 -15.19
CA PHE A 24 4.69 22.80 -15.70
C PHE A 24 4.10 21.78 -14.74
N CYS A 25 2.91 21.27 -15.08
CA CYS A 25 2.46 19.99 -14.59
C CYS A 25 3.48 18.96 -15.10
N PHE A 26 4.58 18.80 -14.36
CA PHE A 26 5.36 17.59 -14.41
C PHE A 26 4.40 16.50 -13.95
N ASN A 27 3.76 15.82 -14.89
CA ASN A 27 3.33 14.46 -14.64
C ASN A 27 4.62 13.73 -14.28
N PRO A 28 4.88 13.37 -13.01
CA PRO A 28 6.01 12.49 -12.73
C PRO A 28 5.72 11.26 -13.57
N LYS A 29 6.57 10.98 -14.56
CA LYS A 29 6.52 9.68 -15.22
C LYS A 29 6.80 8.70 -14.10
N TYR A 30 5.75 8.07 -13.58
CA TYR A 30 5.86 7.10 -12.52
C TYR A 30 6.84 6.03 -12.99
N HIS A 31 8.03 6.02 -12.40
CA HIS A 31 9.03 5.03 -12.73
C HIS A 31 8.52 3.71 -12.17
N ARG A 32 8.37 2.71 -13.06
CA ARG A 32 8.00 1.36 -12.63
C ARG A 32 8.99 0.91 -11.56
N LEU A 33 8.48 0.48 -10.41
CA LEU A 33 9.33 -0.03 -9.34
C LEU A 33 10.15 -1.23 -9.84
N SER A 34 11.41 -1.29 -9.41
CA SER A 34 12.28 -2.44 -9.63
C SER A 34 11.99 -3.52 -8.60
N THR A 35 12.14 -4.80 -8.96
CA THR A 35 12.12 -5.91 -7.98
C THR A 35 13.36 -5.94 -7.09
N THR A 36 14.35 -5.09 -7.37
CA THR A 36 15.58 -4.92 -6.60
C THR A 36 15.69 -3.50 -6.03
N GLY A 37 16.12 -3.40 -4.77
CA GLY A 37 16.27 -2.12 -4.09
C GLY A 37 17.42 -1.30 -4.66
N THR A 38 17.12 -0.12 -5.20
CA THR A 38 18.10 0.86 -5.72
C THR A 38 18.33 2.03 -4.77
N SER A 39 17.32 2.41 -3.99
CA SER A 39 17.34 3.57 -3.09
C SER A 39 17.15 3.11 -1.66
N TRP A 40 18.26 2.94 -0.94
CA TRP A 40 18.26 2.40 0.43
C TRP A 40 18.23 3.52 1.47
N SER A 41 17.34 3.36 2.46
CA SER A 41 17.22 4.21 3.64
C SER A 41 17.47 3.41 4.91
N SER A 42 17.82 4.06 6.03
CA SER A 42 17.99 3.41 7.33
C SER A 42 16.67 3.35 8.10
N ALA A 43 16.45 2.25 8.83
CA ALA A 43 15.33 2.07 9.74
C ALA A 43 15.74 1.24 10.96
N GLY A 44 15.00 1.38 12.06
CA GLY A 44 15.00 0.39 13.13
C GLY A 44 14.22 -0.85 12.71
N ALA A 45 14.54 -1.99 13.31
CA ALA A 45 13.74 -3.19 13.17
C ALA A 45 13.67 -4.00 14.47
N THR A 46 12.48 -4.52 14.75
CA THR A 46 12.21 -5.56 15.74
C THR A 46 11.55 -6.75 15.07
N TRP A 47 11.14 -7.73 15.87
CA TRP A 47 10.25 -8.77 15.38
C TRP A 47 9.22 -9.18 16.42
N TYR A 48 8.13 -9.80 15.93
CA TYR A 48 7.00 -10.22 16.75
C TYR A 48 6.43 -11.57 16.31
N GLY A 49 5.58 -12.13 17.18
CA GLY A 49 4.92 -13.41 16.96
C GLY A 49 5.85 -14.61 17.23
N SER A 50 5.56 -15.74 16.57
CA SER A 50 6.34 -16.96 16.71
C SER A 50 7.61 -16.93 15.85
N ARG A 51 8.62 -17.70 16.27
CA ARG A 51 9.96 -17.76 15.66
C ARG A 51 9.92 -17.95 14.14
N ASP A 52 9.06 -18.84 13.65
CA ASP A 52 8.92 -19.18 12.22
C ASP A 52 7.49 -18.90 11.72
N GLY A 53 6.80 -17.96 12.36
CA GLY A 53 5.45 -17.52 11.99
C GLY A 53 5.42 -16.18 11.27
N ALA A 54 4.20 -15.75 10.93
CA ALA A 54 3.91 -14.52 10.19
C ALA A 54 3.69 -13.28 11.07
N GLY A 55 4.11 -13.32 12.34
CA GLY A 55 3.74 -12.28 13.31
C GLY A 55 2.37 -12.59 13.91
N SER A 56 1.36 -11.78 13.60
CA SER A 56 -0.04 -11.94 14.04
C SER A 56 -0.89 -12.66 12.99
N ASP A 57 -1.93 -13.37 13.44
CA ASP A 57 -2.96 -13.91 12.54
C ASP A 57 -3.92 -12.77 12.14
N GLY A 58 -3.56 -12.04 11.09
CA GLY A 58 -4.50 -11.17 10.37
C GLY A 58 -4.07 -9.73 10.14
N GLY A 59 -3.26 -9.18 11.03
CA GLY A 59 -2.68 -7.84 10.93
C GLY A 59 -3.68 -6.69 10.69
N SER A 60 -3.18 -5.46 10.77
CA SER A 60 -3.97 -4.24 10.57
C SER A 60 -4.39 -4.01 9.11
N CYS A 61 -3.82 -4.76 8.16
CA CYS A 61 -4.20 -4.70 6.75
C CYS A 61 -5.41 -5.57 6.38
N GLY A 62 -5.84 -6.49 7.24
CA GLY A 62 -7.05 -7.30 7.02
C GLY A 62 -6.84 -8.57 6.18
N TYR A 63 -5.61 -8.99 5.92
CA TYR A 63 -5.29 -10.19 5.13
C TYR A 63 -5.58 -11.51 5.86
N GLY A 64 -5.94 -11.49 7.14
CA GLY A 64 -6.32 -12.69 7.88
C GLY A 64 -5.21 -13.75 7.87
N ASN A 65 -5.61 -15.01 7.71
CA ASN A 65 -4.66 -16.14 7.67
C ASN A 65 -3.78 -16.16 6.41
N ALA A 66 -4.07 -15.35 5.38
CA ALA A 66 -3.30 -15.34 4.15
C ALA A 66 -1.82 -14.97 4.39
N VAL A 67 -1.52 -14.18 5.44
CA VAL A 67 -0.15 -13.76 5.80
C VAL A 67 0.81 -14.95 6.01
N SER A 68 0.28 -16.10 6.44
CA SER A 68 1.05 -17.34 6.65
C SER A 68 1.15 -18.22 5.39
N GLN A 69 0.31 -17.97 4.40
CA GLN A 69 0.15 -18.83 3.22
C GLN A 69 0.92 -18.27 2.02
N PRO A 70 1.29 -19.11 1.05
CA PRO A 70 1.86 -18.61 -0.21
C PRO A 70 0.88 -17.67 -0.93
N PRO A 71 1.35 -16.54 -1.49
CA PRO A 71 2.76 -16.18 -1.69
C PRO A 71 3.40 -15.37 -0.55
N PHE A 72 2.66 -14.91 0.46
CA PHE A 72 3.26 -14.17 1.59
C PHE A 72 4.22 -15.04 2.38
N SER A 73 3.83 -16.29 2.67
CA SER A 73 4.69 -17.31 3.28
C SER A 73 5.43 -16.80 4.53
N SER A 74 4.73 -16.04 5.37
CA SER A 74 5.29 -15.39 6.56
C SER A 74 6.43 -14.40 6.28
N MET A 75 6.67 -13.97 5.04
CA MET A 75 7.61 -12.90 4.69
C MET A 75 6.90 -11.55 4.79
N VAL A 76 6.43 -11.23 5.99
CA VAL A 76 5.57 -10.07 6.26
C VAL A 76 6.11 -9.23 7.41
N THR A 77 5.62 -8.00 7.52
CA THR A 77 6.03 -7.03 8.53
C THR A 77 4.90 -6.08 8.90
N GLY A 78 4.88 -5.67 10.16
CA GLY A 78 4.27 -4.42 10.58
C GLY A 78 5.23 -3.25 10.36
N ILE A 79 4.69 -2.03 10.25
CA ILE A 79 5.48 -0.81 10.16
C ILE A 79 5.01 0.26 11.14
N GLY A 80 5.92 1.15 11.50
CA GLY A 80 5.63 2.28 12.39
C GLY A 80 4.71 3.34 11.77
N PRO A 81 4.19 4.28 12.59
CA PRO A 81 3.25 5.31 12.14
C PRO A 81 3.76 6.21 11.02
N SER A 82 5.09 6.43 10.95
CA SER A 82 5.69 7.27 9.90
C SER A 82 5.56 6.69 8.49
N LEU A 83 5.40 5.37 8.36
CA LEU A 83 5.25 4.66 7.09
C LEU A 83 3.81 4.18 6.86
N TYR A 84 3.09 3.77 7.92
CA TYR A 84 1.79 3.08 7.78
C TYR A 84 0.71 3.89 7.04
N ASN A 85 0.71 5.22 7.20
CA ASN A 85 -0.17 6.14 6.49
C ASN A 85 -1.65 5.69 6.48
N SER A 86 -2.17 5.31 7.65
CA SER A 86 -3.54 4.82 7.84
C SER A 86 -3.92 3.62 6.96
N GLY A 87 -2.96 2.73 6.67
CA GLY A 87 -3.18 1.53 5.87
C GLY A 87 -2.97 1.72 4.36
N LYS A 88 -2.58 2.91 3.91
CA LYS A 88 -2.27 3.17 2.50
C LYS A 88 -1.02 2.44 2.02
N GLU A 89 -0.16 1.99 2.92
CA GLU A 89 1.03 1.20 2.59
C GLU A 89 0.75 -0.32 2.62
N CYS A 90 -0.47 -0.75 2.96
CA CYS A 90 -0.83 -2.18 2.97
C CYS A 90 -0.65 -2.80 1.58
N GLY A 91 0.02 -3.96 1.55
CA GLY A 91 0.32 -4.70 0.33
C GLY A 91 1.63 -4.27 -0.36
N ALA A 92 2.18 -3.09 -0.03
CA ALA A 92 3.45 -2.64 -0.58
C ALA A 92 4.61 -3.60 -0.20
N CYS A 93 5.56 -3.75 -1.12
CA CYS A 93 6.73 -4.61 -0.93
C CYS A 93 8.01 -3.80 -0.67
N TYR A 94 8.81 -4.30 0.26
CA TYR A 94 10.09 -3.74 0.62
C TYR A 94 11.16 -4.82 0.59
N GLN A 95 12.37 -4.45 0.19
CA GLN A 95 13.56 -5.22 0.55
C GLN A 95 14.16 -4.65 1.82
N VAL A 96 14.47 -5.51 2.78
CA VAL A 96 15.16 -5.17 4.04
C VAL A 96 16.44 -5.98 4.18
N LYS A 97 17.50 -5.39 4.73
CA LYS A 97 18.76 -6.08 5.03
C LYS A 97 19.42 -5.53 6.28
N CYS A 98 20.11 -6.39 7.01
CA CYS A 98 20.98 -5.98 8.11
C CYS A 98 22.46 -6.20 7.76
N SER A 99 23.36 -5.44 8.37
CA SER A 99 24.81 -5.55 8.13
C SER A 99 25.67 -5.43 9.39
N LYS A 100 25.15 -4.85 10.48
CA LYS A 100 25.96 -4.52 11.67
C LYS A 100 26.14 -5.70 12.64
N HIS A 101 25.12 -6.55 12.80
CA HIS A 101 25.21 -7.71 13.69
C HIS A 101 26.02 -8.84 13.03
N SER A 102 26.80 -9.59 13.81
CA SER A 102 27.69 -10.65 13.28
C SER A 102 26.94 -11.79 12.56
N SER A 103 25.68 -12.01 12.93
CA SER A 103 24.79 -12.98 12.27
C SER A 103 24.17 -12.47 10.96
N CYS A 104 24.35 -11.19 10.58
CA CYS A 104 23.75 -10.64 9.37
C CYS A 104 24.36 -11.23 8.10
N SER A 105 23.53 -11.64 7.15
CA SER A 105 24.00 -12.11 5.85
C SER A 105 24.43 -10.98 4.92
N GLY A 106 23.98 -9.75 5.16
CA GLY A 106 24.11 -8.62 4.24
C GLY A 106 23.23 -8.71 3.00
N LYS A 107 22.51 -9.82 2.80
CA LYS A 107 21.60 -10.04 1.66
C LYS A 107 20.21 -9.51 1.99
N PRO A 108 19.53 -8.87 1.03
CA PRO A 108 18.18 -8.40 1.25
C PRO A 108 17.15 -9.52 1.17
N VAL A 109 16.11 -9.39 1.98
CA VAL A 109 14.89 -10.21 1.93
C VAL A 109 13.70 -9.33 1.57
N ARG A 110 12.78 -9.85 0.76
CA ARG A 110 11.54 -9.15 0.41
C ARG A 110 10.50 -9.41 1.49
N VAL A 111 9.86 -8.35 1.97
CA VAL A 111 8.77 -8.39 2.95
C VAL A 111 7.58 -7.60 2.43
N VAL A 112 6.38 -7.99 2.85
CA VAL A 112 5.12 -7.31 2.52
C VAL A 112 4.56 -6.62 3.77
N ILE A 113 4.06 -5.40 3.59
CA ILE A 113 3.38 -4.68 4.67
C ILE A 113 2.00 -5.29 4.90
N THR A 114 1.80 -5.88 6.06
CA THR A 114 0.53 -6.54 6.43
C THR A 114 -0.02 -6.08 7.78
N ASP A 115 0.74 -5.31 8.53
CA ASP A 115 0.37 -4.92 9.89
C ASP A 115 0.85 -3.50 10.25
N PHE A 116 0.44 -3.05 11.43
CA PHE A 116 0.77 -1.75 11.98
C PHE A 116 1.35 -1.93 13.39
N CYS A 117 2.49 -1.29 13.64
CA CYS A 117 3.10 -1.25 14.97
C CYS A 117 2.96 0.17 15.54
N PRO A 118 1.97 0.43 16.42
CA PRO A 118 1.62 1.79 16.85
C PRO A 118 2.52 2.38 17.95
N GLY A 119 3.38 1.58 18.59
CA GLY A 119 4.04 1.97 19.84
C GLY A 119 5.49 1.50 19.95
N GLY A 120 6.12 1.84 21.08
CA GLY A 120 7.51 1.47 21.35
C GLY A 120 8.47 2.04 20.30
N PRO A 121 9.53 1.28 19.92
CA PRO A 121 10.48 1.67 18.88
C PRO A 121 9.82 2.09 17.56
N CYS A 122 8.69 1.46 17.21
CA CYS A 122 7.96 1.76 15.99
C CYS A 122 7.43 3.20 15.93
N ALA A 123 7.09 3.77 17.08
CA ALA A 123 6.58 5.14 17.18
C ALA A 123 7.69 6.18 17.41
N SER A 124 8.87 5.77 17.87
CA SER A 124 9.98 6.68 18.17
C SER A 124 10.95 6.86 17.01
N ASP A 125 11.13 5.84 16.18
CA ASP A 125 12.09 5.88 15.08
C ASP A 125 11.54 6.64 13.88
N ALA A 126 12.43 7.26 13.08
CA ALA A 126 12.03 7.93 11.85
C ALA A 126 11.37 6.94 10.85
N ALA A 127 11.82 5.68 10.85
CA ALA A 127 11.22 4.56 10.14
C ALA A 127 11.51 3.29 10.94
N HIS A 128 10.51 2.40 11.04
CA HIS A 128 10.63 1.15 11.78
C HIS A 128 9.86 0.01 11.12
N PHE A 129 10.47 -1.17 11.09
CA PHE A 129 9.87 -2.41 10.61
C PHE A 129 9.79 -3.43 11.74
N ASP A 130 8.57 -3.79 12.14
CA ASP A 130 8.35 -4.87 13.11
C ASP A 130 8.09 -6.17 12.34
N LEU A 131 9.16 -6.90 12.07
CA LEU A 131 9.16 -8.03 11.15
C LEU A 131 8.50 -9.25 11.79
N SER A 132 7.88 -10.11 10.98
CA SER A 132 7.57 -11.47 11.45
C SER A 132 8.85 -12.23 11.84
N GLY A 133 8.74 -13.22 12.73
CA GLY A 133 9.89 -14.05 13.12
C GLY A 133 10.58 -14.74 11.93
N THR A 134 9.81 -15.15 10.92
CA THR A 134 10.35 -15.69 9.67
C THR A 134 11.13 -14.64 8.89
N ALA A 135 10.56 -13.45 8.65
CA ALA A 135 11.23 -12.39 7.89
C ALA A 135 12.50 -11.87 8.59
N PHE A 136 12.47 -11.72 9.91
CA PHE A 136 13.62 -11.27 10.69
C PHE A 136 14.76 -12.30 10.63
N GLY A 137 14.45 -13.58 10.86
CA GLY A 137 15.41 -14.67 10.76
C GLY A 137 16.02 -14.81 9.37
N ALA A 138 15.24 -14.55 8.30
CA ALA A 138 15.69 -14.66 6.92
C ALA A 138 16.81 -13.67 6.55
N MET A 139 17.03 -12.60 7.32
CA MET A 139 18.18 -11.69 7.12
C MET A 139 19.51 -12.29 7.61
N ALA A 140 19.49 -13.39 8.37
CA ALA A 140 20.67 -13.99 8.96
C ALA A 140 21.51 -14.81 7.96
N LEU A 141 22.78 -15.05 8.33
CA LEU A 141 23.58 -16.12 7.74
C LEU A 141 22.89 -17.48 7.98
N PRO A 142 22.99 -18.44 7.04
CA PRO A 142 22.40 -19.76 7.21
C PRO A 142 22.81 -20.42 8.54
N GLY A 143 21.84 -20.87 9.33
CA GLY A 143 22.04 -21.47 10.65
C GLY A 143 22.28 -20.48 11.80
N GLN A 144 22.15 -19.17 11.55
CA GLN A 144 22.26 -18.11 12.57
C GLN A 144 20.97 -17.31 12.77
N GLU A 145 19.84 -17.83 12.29
CA GLU A 145 18.53 -17.19 12.33
C GLU A 145 18.12 -16.88 13.78
N ASP A 146 18.26 -17.87 14.67
CA ASP A 146 17.97 -17.71 16.09
C ASP A 146 18.88 -16.70 16.77
N LYS A 147 20.18 -16.75 16.48
CA LYS A 147 21.13 -15.77 17.03
C LYS A 147 20.81 -14.35 16.60
N LEU A 148 20.32 -14.17 15.37
CA LEU A 148 19.89 -12.85 14.91
C LEU A 148 18.63 -12.45 15.68
N ARG A 149 17.61 -13.31 15.77
CA ARG A 149 16.36 -13.04 16.53
C ARG A 149 16.62 -12.68 17.99
N ASP A 150 17.59 -13.33 18.63
CA ASP A 150 17.99 -13.06 20.02
C ASP A 150 18.61 -11.65 20.21
N ALA A 151 19.08 -11.00 19.14
CA ALA A 151 19.48 -9.59 19.21
C ALA A 151 18.30 -8.66 19.52
N GLY A 152 17.07 -9.08 19.16
CA GLY A 152 15.81 -8.38 19.43
C GLY A 152 15.58 -7.13 18.58
N VAL A 153 16.56 -6.21 18.58
CA VAL A 153 16.50 -4.92 17.90
C VAL A 153 17.70 -4.78 16.97
N LEU A 154 17.47 -4.34 15.73
CA LEU A 154 18.49 -4.10 14.72
C LEU A 154 18.34 -2.71 14.10
N GLU A 155 19.44 -2.21 13.56
CA GLU A 155 19.40 -1.20 12.50
C GLU A 155 19.50 -1.92 11.15
N ILE A 156 18.55 -1.62 10.26
CA ILE A 156 18.46 -2.21 8.93
C ILE A 156 18.54 -1.12 7.85
N SER A 157 18.81 -1.55 6.62
CA SER A 157 18.52 -0.75 5.44
C SER A 157 17.27 -1.30 4.75
N TYR A 158 16.39 -0.42 4.28
CA TYR A 158 15.19 -0.79 3.53
C TYR A 158 15.10 -0.03 2.20
N ALA A 159 14.44 -0.62 1.22
CA ALA A 159 14.13 0.00 -0.07
C ALA A 159 12.76 -0.50 -0.56
N ARG A 160 11.88 0.41 -1.01
CA ARG A 160 10.62 0.04 -1.67
C ARG A 160 10.93 -0.64 -3.00
N VAL A 161 10.27 -1.75 -3.29
CA VAL A 161 10.46 -2.55 -4.50
C VAL A 161 9.12 -2.99 -5.07
N ALA A 162 9.13 -3.45 -6.31
CA ALA A 162 7.97 -4.09 -6.89
C ALA A 162 7.65 -5.40 -6.17
N CYS A 163 6.38 -5.61 -5.85
CA CYS A 163 5.83 -6.89 -5.50
C CYS A 163 5.88 -7.84 -6.70
N ASP A 164 6.20 -9.10 -6.43
CA ASP A 164 6.21 -10.15 -7.44
C ASP A 164 5.56 -11.39 -6.84
N TYR A 165 4.42 -11.72 -7.42
CA TYR A 165 3.55 -12.83 -7.05
C TYR A 165 3.42 -13.78 -8.24
N SER A 166 4.50 -13.94 -9.02
CA SER A 166 4.54 -14.70 -10.26
C SER A 166 3.74 -16.00 -10.18
N GLY A 167 2.73 -16.13 -11.05
CA GLY A 167 1.81 -17.28 -11.08
C GLY A 167 0.58 -17.14 -10.17
N LYS A 168 0.35 -15.97 -9.55
CA LYS A 168 -0.88 -15.60 -8.86
C LYS A 168 -1.56 -14.42 -9.56
N THR A 169 -2.88 -14.39 -9.45
CA THR A 169 -3.70 -13.27 -9.86
C THR A 169 -4.32 -12.59 -8.65
N ILE A 170 -4.75 -11.36 -8.84
CA ILE A 170 -5.40 -10.58 -7.78
C ILE A 170 -6.61 -11.36 -7.25
N THR A 171 -6.67 -11.47 -5.93
CA THR A 171 -7.75 -12.17 -5.21
C THR A 171 -8.60 -11.16 -4.44
N PHE A 172 -9.91 -11.34 -4.53
CA PHE A 172 -10.91 -10.51 -3.88
C PHE A 172 -11.58 -11.36 -2.80
N HIS A 173 -11.23 -11.13 -1.54
CA HIS A 173 -11.87 -11.79 -0.40
C HIS A 173 -13.04 -10.93 0.09
N VAL A 174 -14.27 -11.35 -0.22
CA VAL A 174 -15.47 -10.62 0.19
C VAL A 174 -15.69 -10.80 1.68
N ASP A 175 -15.82 -9.68 2.40
CA ASP A 175 -16.00 -9.67 3.85
C ASP A 175 -17.26 -10.46 4.28
N GLN A 176 -17.18 -11.12 5.44
CA GLN A 176 -18.25 -11.96 5.98
C GLN A 176 -19.55 -11.18 6.29
N GLY A 177 -19.44 -9.88 6.57
CA GLY A 177 -20.57 -8.98 6.81
C GLY A 177 -21.22 -8.42 5.53
N SER A 178 -20.65 -8.70 4.36
CA SER A 178 -21.22 -8.27 3.08
C SER A 178 -22.63 -8.82 2.86
N ASN A 179 -23.47 -8.06 2.17
CA ASN A 179 -24.81 -8.43 1.76
C ASN A 179 -25.20 -7.60 0.52
N PRO A 180 -26.38 -7.80 -0.09
CA PRO A 180 -26.72 -7.10 -1.33
C PRO A 180 -26.80 -5.56 -1.22
N TYR A 181 -26.82 -4.97 -0.02
CA TYR A 181 -26.87 -3.52 0.22
C TYR A 181 -25.57 -2.94 0.79
N TYR A 182 -24.63 -3.80 1.18
CA TYR A 182 -23.33 -3.42 1.75
C TYR A 182 -22.28 -4.39 1.23
N PHE A 183 -21.27 -3.89 0.54
CA PHE A 183 -20.21 -4.72 -0.01
C PHE A 183 -18.86 -4.27 0.55
N ALA A 184 -18.11 -5.19 1.14
CA ALA A 184 -16.73 -4.95 1.53
C ALA A 184 -15.83 -6.09 1.04
N VAL A 185 -14.61 -5.73 0.64
CA VAL A 185 -13.67 -6.66 0.03
C VAL A 185 -12.25 -6.33 0.46
N VAL A 186 -11.50 -7.36 0.83
CA VAL A 186 -10.04 -7.30 0.97
C VAL A 186 -9.44 -7.71 -0.37
N ILE A 187 -8.47 -6.94 -0.85
CA ILE A 187 -7.83 -7.17 -2.14
C ILE A 187 -6.40 -7.62 -1.86
N GLU A 188 -6.01 -8.74 -2.49
CA GLU A 188 -4.75 -9.44 -2.24
C GLU A 188 -3.99 -9.68 -3.55
N TYR A 189 -2.66 -9.72 -3.44
CA TYR A 189 -1.70 -10.14 -4.48
C TYR A 189 -1.62 -9.20 -5.68
N GLU A 190 -1.70 -7.90 -5.42
CA GLU A 190 -1.41 -6.84 -6.38
C GLU A 190 0.10 -6.84 -6.72
N GLU A 191 0.45 -7.23 -7.95
CA GLU A 191 1.83 -7.14 -8.42
C GLU A 191 2.27 -5.69 -8.67
N GLY A 192 3.57 -5.49 -8.86
CA GLY A 192 4.11 -4.16 -9.11
C GLY A 192 4.08 -3.32 -7.85
N ASP A 193 3.21 -2.32 -7.78
CA ASP A 193 3.28 -1.33 -6.71
C ASP A 193 2.81 -1.85 -5.34
N GLY A 194 1.97 -2.88 -5.34
CA GLY A 194 1.49 -3.58 -4.15
C GLY A 194 0.40 -2.88 -3.35
N ASP A 195 0.27 -1.56 -3.46
CA ASP A 195 -0.72 -0.76 -2.74
C ASP A 195 -1.72 -0.04 -3.67
N LEU A 196 -2.91 0.25 -3.13
CA LEU A 196 -4.03 0.83 -3.86
C LEU A 196 -4.37 2.22 -3.33
N GLY A 197 -4.53 3.17 -4.24
CA GLY A 197 -4.94 4.54 -3.95
C GLY A 197 -6.44 4.77 -4.11
N SER A 198 -7.09 4.00 -5.00
CA SER A 198 -8.55 3.96 -5.11
C SER A 198 -9.05 2.64 -5.68
N VAL A 199 -10.30 2.31 -5.31
CA VAL A 199 -11.03 1.16 -5.81
C VAL A 199 -12.42 1.63 -6.22
N ASP A 200 -12.89 1.20 -7.39
CA ASP A 200 -14.24 1.46 -7.86
C ASP A 200 -14.95 0.14 -8.19
N LEU A 201 -16.27 0.14 -8.02
CA LEU A 201 -17.14 -1.00 -8.31
C LEU A 201 -18.13 -0.63 -9.40
N LYS A 202 -18.40 -1.58 -10.31
CA LYS A 202 -19.43 -1.47 -11.33
C LYS A 202 -20.31 -2.72 -11.35
N GLU A 203 -21.62 -2.51 -11.38
CA GLU A 203 -22.65 -3.55 -11.46
C GLU A 203 -22.89 -4.00 -12.91
N SER A 204 -23.51 -5.17 -13.10
CA SER A 204 -23.85 -5.67 -14.42
C SER A 204 -24.91 -4.79 -15.08
N SER A 205 -24.63 -4.34 -16.31
CA SER A 205 -25.55 -3.51 -17.09
C SER A 205 -26.78 -4.32 -17.52
N THR A 206 -27.94 -4.06 -16.94
CA THR A 206 -29.21 -4.47 -17.56
C THR A 206 -29.80 -3.30 -18.32
N GLU A 207 -30.02 -2.14 -17.71
CA GLU A 207 -30.45 -0.93 -18.43
C GLU A 207 -29.96 0.33 -17.68
N SER A 208 -29.22 1.21 -18.37
CA SER A 208 -28.96 2.63 -18.08
C SER A 208 -27.78 3.14 -17.20
N ASN A 209 -27.06 2.36 -16.38
CA ASN A 209 -25.92 2.90 -15.61
C ASN A 209 -24.61 2.11 -15.82
N ASP A 210 -23.80 2.50 -16.82
CA ASP A 210 -22.39 2.10 -16.97
C ASP A 210 -21.48 2.95 -16.05
N GLU A 211 -21.87 3.10 -14.79
CA GLU A 211 -21.21 4.00 -13.85
C GLU A 211 -20.27 3.24 -12.90
N TRP A 212 -19.06 3.76 -12.72
CA TRP A 212 -18.14 3.31 -11.69
C TRP A 212 -18.41 4.06 -10.39
N ARG A 213 -18.64 3.31 -9.32
CA ARG A 213 -18.90 3.84 -7.99
C ARG A 213 -17.66 3.71 -7.14
N THR A 214 -17.13 4.83 -6.66
CA THR A 214 -15.95 4.81 -5.79
C THR A 214 -16.24 4.15 -4.46
N MET A 215 -15.37 3.21 -4.09
CA MET A 215 -15.40 2.53 -2.80
C MET A 215 -14.59 3.33 -1.78
N GLN A 216 -15.01 3.26 -0.52
CA GLN A 216 -14.32 3.88 0.60
C GLN A 216 -13.31 2.89 1.20
N GLN A 217 -12.08 3.32 1.43
CA GLN A 217 -11.14 2.56 2.27
C GLN A 217 -11.69 2.53 3.70
N SER A 218 -12.03 1.34 4.18
CA SER A 218 -12.60 1.13 5.51
C SER A 218 -11.49 1.13 6.57
N TRP A 219 -10.55 0.20 6.45
CA TRP A 219 -9.28 0.15 7.17
C TRP A 219 -8.32 -0.75 6.39
N GLY A 220 -7.00 -0.54 6.51
CA GLY A 220 -6.02 -1.41 5.86
C GLY A 220 -6.26 -1.56 4.35
N ALA A 221 -6.28 -2.80 3.85
CA ALA A 221 -6.59 -3.14 2.47
C ALA A 221 -8.09 -3.45 2.23
N VAL A 222 -8.97 -3.09 3.17
CA VAL A 222 -10.42 -3.34 3.07
C VAL A 222 -11.13 -2.16 2.44
N TRP A 223 -11.82 -2.40 1.33
CA TRP A 223 -12.59 -1.39 0.59
C TRP A 223 -14.08 -1.71 0.69
N LYS A 224 -14.90 -0.71 1.02
CA LYS A 224 -16.35 -0.86 1.22
C LYS A 224 -17.19 0.06 0.33
N LEU A 225 -18.42 -0.37 0.07
CA LEU A 225 -19.46 0.40 -0.59
C LEU A 225 -20.79 0.18 0.13
N ASP A 226 -21.34 1.27 0.66
CA ASP A 226 -22.73 1.33 1.13
C ASP A 226 -23.61 1.54 -0.11
N ALA A 227 -24.25 0.47 -0.59
CA ALA A 227 -24.79 0.44 -1.95
C ALA A 227 -26.05 1.31 -2.11
N GLY A 228 -26.82 1.54 -1.04
CA GLY A 228 -28.07 2.31 -1.05
C GLY A 228 -29.26 1.63 -1.76
N SER A 229 -28.97 0.73 -2.70
CA SER A 229 -29.90 -0.17 -3.36
C SER A 229 -29.27 -1.57 -3.48
N GLN A 230 -30.06 -2.54 -3.93
CA GLN A 230 -29.57 -3.91 -4.09
C GLN A 230 -28.59 -4.00 -5.26
N LEU A 231 -27.35 -4.43 -4.98
CA LEU A 231 -26.30 -4.65 -5.97
C LEU A 231 -26.68 -5.71 -6.99
N GLN A 232 -26.49 -5.41 -8.27
CA GLN A 232 -26.72 -6.30 -9.40
C GLN A 232 -25.41 -6.92 -9.88
N ALA A 233 -25.18 -8.16 -9.48
CA ALA A 233 -24.05 -8.96 -9.94
C ALA A 233 -24.21 -9.39 -11.43
N PRO A 234 -23.13 -9.79 -12.12
CA PRO A 234 -21.74 -9.76 -11.66
C PRO A 234 -21.20 -8.34 -11.41
N LEU A 235 -20.23 -8.22 -10.50
CA LEU A 235 -19.57 -6.96 -10.17
C LEU A 235 -18.16 -6.94 -10.76
N SER A 236 -17.86 -5.86 -11.48
CA SER A 236 -16.52 -5.52 -11.94
C SER A 236 -15.84 -4.60 -10.94
N ILE A 237 -14.54 -4.77 -10.72
CA ILE A 237 -13.75 -3.94 -9.81
C ILE A 237 -12.60 -3.28 -10.57
N ARG A 238 -12.47 -1.96 -10.44
CA ARG A 238 -11.35 -1.18 -10.98
C ARG A 238 -10.43 -0.80 -9.83
N LEU A 239 -9.14 -1.03 -10.03
CA LEU A 239 -8.08 -0.81 -9.07
C LEU A 239 -7.14 0.27 -9.59
N THR A 240 -6.81 1.25 -8.77
CA THR A 240 -5.82 2.28 -9.09
C THR A 240 -4.67 2.19 -8.09
N SER A 241 -3.46 1.96 -8.58
CA SER A 241 -2.25 1.91 -7.75
C SER A 241 -2.02 3.25 -7.04
N GLN A 242 -1.63 3.21 -5.77
CA GLN A 242 -1.27 4.40 -5.00
C GLN A 242 0.05 5.00 -5.49
N TYR A 243 1.03 4.16 -5.83
CA TYR A 243 2.36 4.60 -6.22
C TYR A 243 2.41 5.20 -7.63
N SER A 244 1.85 4.49 -8.62
CA SER A 244 1.96 4.86 -10.04
C SER A 244 0.70 5.47 -10.64
N GLY A 245 -0.44 5.38 -9.95
CA GLY A 245 -1.74 5.71 -10.54
C GLY A 245 -2.17 4.78 -11.67
N GLN A 246 -1.45 3.67 -11.91
CA GLN A 246 -1.84 2.69 -12.92
C GLN A 246 -3.19 2.08 -12.57
N THR A 247 -4.07 2.00 -13.58
CA THR A 247 -5.40 1.41 -13.43
C THR A 247 -5.48 0.01 -14.03
N LEU A 248 -6.25 -0.86 -13.38
CA LEU A 248 -6.53 -2.23 -13.81
C LEU A 248 -8.01 -2.53 -13.58
N VAL A 249 -8.65 -3.27 -14.49
CA VAL A 249 -10.05 -3.69 -14.33
C VAL A 249 -10.15 -5.21 -14.24
N ALA A 250 -10.61 -5.70 -13.10
CA ALA A 250 -11.06 -7.06 -12.91
C ALA A 250 -12.55 -7.15 -13.28
N LYS A 251 -12.82 -7.40 -14.57
CA LYS A 251 -14.17 -7.46 -15.10
C LYS A 251 -14.93 -8.67 -14.57
N ASP A 252 -16.16 -8.45 -14.12
CA ASP A 252 -17.14 -9.45 -13.68
C ASP A 252 -16.57 -10.45 -12.65
N VAL A 253 -15.61 -10.00 -11.83
CA VAL A 253 -14.82 -10.84 -10.93
C VAL A 253 -15.63 -11.37 -9.74
N ILE A 254 -16.65 -10.62 -9.30
CA ILE A 254 -17.59 -11.08 -8.29
C ILE A 254 -18.84 -11.61 -9.01
N PRO A 255 -19.08 -12.94 -9.04
CA PRO A 255 -20.08 -13.54 -9.90
C PRO A 255 -21.50 -13.41 -9.35
N ASN A 256 -22.49 -13.72 -10.18
CA ASN A 256 -23.85 -13.97 -9.71
C ASN A 256 -23.88 -15.03 -8.60
N GLY A 257 -24.62 -14.75 -7.53
CA GLY A 257 -24.75 -15.66 -6.39
C GLY A 257 -23.54 -15.69 -5.45
N TRP A 258 -22.63 -14.71 -5.55
CA TRP A 258 -21.52 -14.53 -4.62
C TRP A 258 -21.97 -14.65 -3.16
N LYS A 259 -21.08 -15.19 -2.33
CA LYS A 259 -21.27 -15.41 -0.90
C LYS A 259 -20.30 -14.55 -0.09
N PRO A 260 -20.76 -13.94 1.02
CA PRO A 260 -19.89 -13.33 2.01
C PRO A 260 -18.87 -14.34 2.55
N GLY A 261 -17.66 -13.89 2.87
CA GLY A 261 -16.55 -14.72 3.33
C GLY A 261 -15.86 -15.55 2.23
N SER A 262 -16.28 -15.43 0.97
CA SER A 262 -15.68 -16.18 -0.15
C SER A 262 -14.64 -15.35 -0.89
N SER A 263 -13.63 -16.02 -1.45
CA SER A 263 -12.61 -15.41 -2.28
C SER A 263 -12.85 -15.67 -3.77
N TYR A 264 -12.69 -14.64 -4.60
CA TYR A 264 -12.82 -14.71 -6.05
C TYR A 264 -11.51 -14.25 -6.69
N ARG A 265 -10.99 -15.03 -7.63
CA ARG A 265 -9.74 -14.73 -8.32
C ARG A 265 -10.03 -14.08 -9.67
N SER A 266 -9.28 -13.03 -10.00
CA SER A 266 -9.32 -12.45 -11.33
C SER A 266 -8.47 -13.25 -12.32
N VAL A 267 -8.50 -12.82 -13.58
CA VAL A 267 -7.58 -13.28 -14.64
C VAL A 267 -6.55 -12.20 -15.01
N VAL A 268 -6.40 -11.18 -14.17
CA VAL A 268 -5.57 -10.00 -14.42
C VAL A 268 -4.64 -9.71 -13.24
N ASN A 269 -3.50 -9.10 -13.53
CA ASN A 269 -2.63 -8.47 -12.54
C ASN A 269 -1.92 -7.26 -13.18
N TYR A 270 -1.27 -6.45 -12.36
CA TYR A 270 -0.40 -5.37 -12.84
C TYR A 270 0.85 -5.97 -13.47
N LEU A 271 1.06 -5.70 -14.76
CA LEU A 271 2.23 -6.15 -15.50
C LEU A 271 3.43 -5.26 -15.23
#